data_AF-W2TMJ6-F1
#
_entry.id   AF-W2TMJ6-F1
#
_cell.length_a   1.000
_cell.length_b   1.000
_cell.length_c   1.000
_cell.angle_alpha   90.00
_cell.angle_beta   90.00
_cell.angle_gamma   90.00
#
_symmetry.space_group_name_H-M   'P 1'
#
loop_
_entity.id
_entity.type
_entity.pdbx_description
1 polymer ?
#
loop_
_entity_poly.entity_id
_entity_poly.type
_entity_poly.pdbx_seq_one_letter_code
_entity_poly.pdbx_strand_id
1 'polypeptide(L)'
;MTIEENEFMRELISHYNIDVDVENAAVTAKLSRNRWISEKFVDKWKRRFCRGNVACEISLYVDCSNVDSLDTKEIVEKCTGAKIIKPKPGVDLHLDMKGIMHDEAFDFFENLEEAHMCISVVETDYDSLNMSSLKKFIPCKSREFQYNSSFTSAFYSYF
;
A
#
# COMPACT_ATOMS: atom_id res chain seq x y z
N MET A 1 5.67 19.27 -7.38
CA MET A 1 6.28 18.34 -8.38
C MET A 1 5.93 16.92 -7.97
N THR A 2 5.56 16.06 -8.91
CA THR A 2 5.11 14.69 -8.64
C THR A 2 6.01 13.69 -9.36
N ILE A 3 6.55 12.72 -8.61
CA ILE A 3 7.26 11.55 -9.13
C ILE A 3 6.69 10.31 -8.45
N GLU A 4 5.97 9.51 -9.22
CA GLU A 4 5.32 8.31 -8.70
C GLU A 4 5.44 7.12 -9.65
N GLU A 5 5.57 5.94 -9.07
CA GLU A 5 5.46 4.65 -9.78
C GLU A 5 6.47 4.43 -10.92
N ASN A 6 7.65 5.04 -10.81
CA ASN A 6 8.72 4.81 -11.77
C ASN A 6 9.52 3.58 -11.33
N GLU A 7 9.19 2.44 -11.93
CA GLU A 7 9.86 1.18 -11.64
C GLU A 7 11.38 1.34 -11.84
N PHE A 8 11.80 1.89 -12.99
CA PHE A 8 13.20 1.97 -13.42
C PHE A 8 13.99 3.20 -12.96
N MET A 9 13.35 4.19 -12.33
CA MET A 9 14.02 5.43 -11.95
C MET A 9 14.93 5.20 -10.74
N ARG A 10 16.22 5.46 -10.92
CA ARG A 10 17.25 5.30 -9.89
C ARG A 10 17.69 6.64 -9.30
N GLU A 11 17.79 7.64 -10.17
CA GLU A 11 18.16 9.00 -9.82
C GLU A 11 17.39 9.98 -10.71
N LEU A 12 17.03 11.13 -10.15
CA LEU A 12 16.64 12.30 -10.91
C LEU A 12 17.63 13.44 -10.60
N ILE A 13 18.28 13.96 -11.64
CA ILE A 13 19.14 15.13 -11.53
C ILE A 13 18.33 16.34 -11.98
N SER A 14 17.80 17.07 -11.00
CA SER A 14 17.15 18.36 -11.23
C SER A 14 18.01 19.50 -10.67
N HIS A 15 18.13 20.58 -11.45
CA HIS A 15 18.82 21.82 -11.08
C HIS A 15 17.87 23.01 -10.84
N TYR A 16 16.56 22.79 -10.71
CA TYR A 16 15.61 23.92 -10.54
C TYR A 16 15.42 24.28 -9.06
N ASN A 17 15.26 25.58 -8.77
CA ASN A 17 14.72 26.11 -7.51
C ASN A 17 13.18 26.11 -7.60
N ILE A 18 12.48 25.70 -6.53
CA ILE A 18 11.05 26.00 -6.41
C ILE A 18 10.97 27.27 -5.56
N ASP A 19 10.65 28.39 -6.20
CA ASP A 19 10.26 29.61 -5.52
C ASP A 19 8.72 29.60 -5.45
N VAL A 20 8.16 29.47 -4.25
CA VAL A 20 6.71 29.56 -4.03
C VAL A 20 6.38 31.02 -3.78
N ASP A 21 6.05 31.74 -4.85
CA ASP A 21 5.86 33.21 -4.83
C ASP A 21 4.44 33.65 -4.39
N VAL A 22 3.71 32.79 -3.68
CA VAL A 22 2.35 33.10 -3.23
C VAL A 22 2.15 32.56 -1.82
N GLU A 23 1.81 33.45 -0.89
CA GLU A 23 1.61 33.15 0.55
C GLU A 23 0.53 32.06 0.82
N ASN A 24 -0.25 31.65 -0.18
CA ASN A 24 -1.34 30.68 -0.02
C ASN A 24 -1.40 29.60 -1.13
N ALA A 25 -0.36 29.43 -1.95
CA ALA A 25 -0.34 28.32 -2.90
C ALA A 25 -0.01 27.01 -2.16
N ALA A 26 -1.00 26.12 -2.03
CA ALA A 26 -0.78 24.76 -1.54
C ALA A 26 0.02 23.95 -2.58
N VAL A 27 1.34 24.07 -2.53
CA VAL A 27 2.23 23.28 -3.39
C VAL A 27 2.53 21.97 -2.70
N THR A 28 2.22 20.85 -3.36
CA THR A 28 2.62 19.52 -2.89
C THR A 28 3.79 18.98 -3.71
N ALA A 29 4.79 18.45 -3.01
CA ALA A 29 5.86 17.64 -3.56
C ALA A 29 5.64 16.18 -3.17
N LYS A 30 5.40 15.32 -4.15
CA LYS A 30 5.09 13.90 -3.92
C LYS A 30 6.17 13.00 -4.54
N LEU A 31 6.76 12.15 -3.71
CA LEU A 31 7.69 11.10 -4.09
C LEU A 31 7.16 9.76 -3.59
N SER A 32 6.52 8.98 -4.46
CA SER A 32 5.84 7.75 -4.02
C SER A 32 6.16 6.52 -4.86
N ARG A 33 6.41 5.38 -4.19
CA ARG A 33 6.41 4.03 -4.77
C ARG A 33 7.37 3.81 -5.94
N ASN A 34 8.56 4.38 -5.86
CA ASN A 34 9.62 4.15 -6.85
C ASN A 34 10.58 3.06 -6.32
N ARG A 35 10.69 1.94 -7.03
CA ARG A 35 11.33 0.71 -6.55
C ARG A 35 12.83 0.84 -6.29
N TRP A 36 13.54 1.57 -7.14
CA TRP A 36 15.01 1.66 -7.12
C TRP A 36 15.53 3.03 -6.70
N ILE A 37 14.77 3.77 -5.90
CA ILE A 37 15.24 5.04 -5.35
C ILE A 37 16.24 4.82 -4.22
N SER A 38 17.39 5.47 -4.32
CA SER A 38 18.40 5.47 -3.26
C SER A 38 18.02 6.39 -2.09
N GLU A 39 18.44 6.03 -0.87
CA GLU A 39 18.28 6.89 0.32
C GLU A 39 18.88 8.28 0.11
N LYS A 40 20.05 8.34 -0.53
CA LYS A 40 20.72 9.60 -0.91
C LYS A 40 19.83 10.50 -1.79
N PHE A 41 19.05 9.91 -2.69
CA PHE A 41 18.10 10.65 -3.50
C PHE A 41 16.92 11.16 -2.67
N VAL A 42 16.36 10.34 -1.77
CA VAL A 42 15.28 10.74 -0.85
C VAL A 42 15.73 11.91 0.02
N ASP A 43 16.95 11.87 0.54
CA ASP A 43 17.51 12.98 1.33
C ASP A 43 17.66 14.26 0.52
N LYS A 44 18.12 14.14 -0.74
CA LYS A 44 18.21 15.28 -1.65
C LYS A 44 16.81 15.84 -1.95
N TRP A 45 15.82 14.98 -2.16
CA TRP A 45 14.42 15.35 -2.35
C TRP A 45 13.88 16.11 -1.14
N LYS A 46 14.04 15.57 0.08
CA LYS A 46 13.61 16.21 1.32
C LYS A 46 14.21 17.60 1.49
N ARG A 47 15.53 17.71 1.33
CA ARG A 47 16.24 19.00 1.42
C ARG A 47 15.77 20.00 0.37
N ARG A 48 15.24 19.54 -0.76
CA ARG A 48 14.91 20.42 -1.88
C ARG A 48 13.45 20.84 -1.91
N PHE A 49 12.56 19.92 -1.58
CA PHE A 49 11.12 20.06 -1.81
C PHE A 49 10.27 20.01 -0.55
N CYS A 50 10.78 19.51 0.57
CA CYS A 50 10.04 19.49 1.84
C CYS A 50 10.43 20.68 2.74
N ARG A 51 10.44 21.92 2.21
CA ARG A 51 10.82 23.13 2.96
C ARG A 51 9.77 24.23 2.80
N GLY A 52 9.65 25.09 3.82
CA GLY A 52 8.75 26.24 3.81
C GLY A 52 7.28 25.81 3.75
N ASN A 53 6.52 26.43 2.85
CA ASN A 53 5.08 26.21 2.69
C ASN A 53 4.74 25.11 1.66
N VAL A 54 5.64 24.14 1.45
CA VAL A 54 5.44 23.02 0.52
C VAL A 54 5.03 21.78 1.31
N ALA A 55 3.83 21.27 1.07
CA ALA A 55 3.40 19.98 1.60
C ALA A 55 4.25 18.87 0.97
N CYS A 56 4.72 17.93 1.78
CA CYS A 56 5.63 16.88 1.31
C CYS A 56 5.08 15.49 1.63
N GLU A 57 4.87 14.71 0.58
CA GLU A 57 4.40 13.34 0.67
C GLU A 57 5.49 12.40 0.16
N ILE A 58 6.00 11.54 1.03
CA ILE A 58 7.00 10.54 0.67
C ILE A 58 6.49 9.17 1.08
N SER A 59 6.38 8.28 0.11
CA SER A 59 6.00 6.88 0.31
C SER A 59 7.00 6.01 -0.45
N LEU A 60 7.71 5.11 0.23
CA LEU A 60 8.69 4.25 -0.43
C LEU A 60 8.02 3.01 -1.00
N TYR A 61 8.67 2.39 -1.99
CA TYR A 61 8.20 1.11 -2.52
C TYR A 61 8.36 0.00 -1.47
N VAL A 62 7.31 -0.79 -1.30
CA VAL A 62 7.29 -1.98 -0.41
C VAL A 62 7.25 -3.23 -1.29
N ASP A 63 8.22 -4.13 -1.11
CA ASP A 63 8.27 -5.40 -1.84
C ASP A 63 7.66 -6.52 -0.99
N CYS A 64 6.44 -6.95 -1.36
CA CYS A 64 5.79 -8.13 -0.80
C CYS A 64 5.49 -9.18 -1.88
N SER A 65 6.33 -9.31 -2.89
CA SER A 65 6.11 -10.24 -4.01
C SER A 65 6.65 -11.66 -3.81
N ASN A 66 7.35 -11.92 -2.70
CA ASN A 66 7.98 -13.21 -2.38
C ASN A 66 8.06 -13.47 -0.86
N VAL A 67 6.92 -13.35 -0.19
CA VAL A 67 6.81 -13.35 1.28
C VAL A 67 6.91 -14.76 1.85
N ASP A 68 7.62 -14.92 2.97
CA ASP A 68 7.67 -16.16 3.75
C ASP A 68 6.36 -16.40 4.52
N SER A 69 6.25 -17.52 5.23
CA SER A 69 5.14 -17.70 6.15
C SER A 69 5.25 -16.67 7.27
N LEU A 70 4.22 -15.82 7.40
CA LEU A 70 4.11 -14.74 8.37
C LEU A 70 2.75 -14.85 9.06
N ASP A 71 2.68 -14.39 10.30
CA ASP A 71 1.39 -14.19 10.96
C ASP A 71 0.69 -12.92 10.45
N THR A 72 -0.58 -12.75 10.84
CA THR A 72 -1.40 -11.60 10.42
C THR A 72 -0.75 -10.25 10.75
N LYS A 73 -0.16 -10.12 11.94
CA LYS A 73 0.43 -8.84 12.37
C LYS A 73 1.68 -8.53 11.57
N GLU A 74 2.53 -9.52 11.35
CA GLU A 74 3.72 -9.39 10.52
C GLU A 74 3.38 -9.09 9.05
N ILE A 75 2.29 -9.66 8.52
CA ILE A 75 1.81 -9.34 7.17
C ILE A 75 1.45 -7.85 7.07
N VAL A 76 0.65 -7.34 8.01
CA VAL A 76 0.25 -5.93 8.04
C VAL A 76 1.48 -5.03 8.20
N GLU A 77 2.32 -5.28 9.20
CA GLU A 77 3.51 -4.46 9.48
C GLU A 77 4.48 -4.40 8.29
N LYS A 78 4.67 -5.51 7.56
CA LYS A 78 5.65 -5.58 6.46
C LYS A 78 5.09 -5.17 5.11
N CYS A 79 3.78 -5.34 4.87
CA CYS A 79 3.20 -5.22 3.53
C CYS A 79 2.23 -4.05 3.34
N THR A 80 1.92 -3.27 4.38
CA THR A 80 1.15 -2.03 4.19
C THR A 80 1.81 -1.11 3.16
N GLY A 81 1.01 -0.62 2.22
CA GLY A 81 1.47 0.19 1.08
C GLY A 81 2.03 -0.61 -0.11
N ALA A 82 2.11 -1.94 -0.04
CA ALA A 82 2.48 -2.77 -1.18
C ALA A 82 1.35 -2.84 -2.22
N LYS A 83 1.73 -2.81 -3.50
CA LYS A 83 0.78 -3.04 -4.60
C LYS A 83 0.47 -4.52 -4.84
N ILE A 84 1.44 -5.38 -4.56
CA ILE A 84 1.35 -6.82 -4.82
C ILE A 84 1.81 -7.53 -3.56
N ILE A 85 0.94 -8.39 -3.03
CA ILE A 85 1.29 -9.33 -1.97
C ILE A 85 1.19 -10.74 -2.54
N LYS A 86 2.32 -11.43 -2.55
CA LYS A 86 2.47 -12.78 -3.07
C LYS A 86 3.42 -13.62 -2.21
N PRO A 87 2.99 -14.80 -1.74
CA PRO A 87 3.86 -15.70 -1.01
C PRO A 87 4.87 -16.39 -1.90
N LYS A 88 5.92 -16.93 -1.27
CA LYS A 88 6.78 -17.93 -1.88
C LYS A 88 5.98 -19.16 -2.36
N PRO A 89 6.44 -19.86 -3.41
CA PRO A 89 5.82 -21.10 -3.84
C PRO A 89 5.67 -22.11 -2.70
N GLY A 90 4.44 -22.58 -2.46
CA GLY A 90 4.13 -23.56 -1.42
C GLY A 90 3.82 -22.96 -0.04
N VAL A 91 3.82 -21.63 0.09
CA VAL A 91 3.37 -20.91 1.30
C VAL A 91 1.99 -20.33 1.07
N ASP A 92 1.11 -20.47 2.06
CA ASP A 92 -0.17 -19.77 2.14
C ASP A 92 -0.07 -18.64 3.19
N LEU A 93 -0.50 -17.44 2.85
CA LEU A 93 -0.59 -16.31 3.78
C LEU A 93 -2.00 -16.22 4.34
N HIS A 94 -2.13 -16.12 5.66
CA HIS A 94 -3.41 -16.02 6.34
C HIS A 94 -3.55 -14.67 7.03
N LEU A 95 -4.52 -13.88 6.60
CA LEU A 95 -4.87 -12.59 7.16
C LEU A 95 -6.19 -12.71 7.94
N ASP A 96 -6.12 -12.65 9.26
CA ASP A 96 -7.31 -12.65 10.12
C ASP A 96 -7.70 -11.22 10.50
N MET A 97 -8.82 -10.74 9.93
CA MET A 97 -9.29 -9.37 10.16
C MET A 97 -9.73 -9.11 11.60
N LYS A 98 -9.96 -10.15 12.42
CA LYS A 98 -10.30 -10.00 13.84
C LYS A 98 -9.18 -9.32 14.64
N GLY A 99 -7.93 -9.50 14.21
CA GLY A 99 -6.76 -8.97 14.90
C GLY A 99 -6.29 -7.59 14.40
N ILE A 100 -7.03 -6.96 13.49
CA ILE A 100 -6.59 -5.74 12.77
C ILE A 100 -7.57 -4.60 13.06
N MET A 101 -7.05 -3.40 13.33
CA MET A 101 -7.89 -2.21 13.51
C MET A 101 -8.39 -1.64 12.17
N HIS A 102 -9.51 -0.91 12.17
CA HIS A 102 -10.13 -0.37 10.94
C HIS A 102 -9.18 0.52 10.11
N ASP A 103 -8.40 1.37 10.76
CA ASP A 103 -7.40 2.23 10.13
C ASP A 103 -6.24 1.43 9.55
N GLU A 104 -5.72 0.45 10.30
CA GLU A 104 -4.68 -0.46 9.80
C GLU A 104 -5.15 -1.26 8.59
N ALA A 105 -6.39 -1.74 8.60
CA ALA A 105 -6.98 -2.43 7.47
C ALA A 105 -7.16 -1.50 6.26
N PHE A 106 -7.62 -0.27 6.49
CA PHE A 106 -7.74 0.73 5.42
C PHE A 106 -6.38 0.99 4.76
N ASP A 107 -5.35 1.29 5.56
CA ASP A 107 -4.00 1.56 5.07
C ASP A 107 -3.40 0.34 4.34
N PHE A 108 -3.66 -0.87 4.84
CA PHE A 108 -3.22 -2.11 4.23
C PHE A 108 -3.81 -2.32 2.83
N PHE A 109 -5.11 -2.08 2.66
CA PHE A 109 -5.81 -2.29 1.39
C PHE A 109 -5.80 -1.07 0.45
N GLU A 110 -5.47 0.14 0.93
CA GLU A 110 -5.55 1.39 0.17
C GLU A 110 -4.86 1.31 -1.20
N ASN A 111 -3.68 0.68 -1.25
CA ASN A 111 -2.84 0.60 -2.45
C ASN A 111 -2.72 -0.83 -3.02
N LEU A 112 -3.35 -1.82 -2.40
CA LEU A 112 -3.19 -3.22 -2.76
C LEU A 112 -3.95 -3.55 -4.04
N GLU A 113 -3.24 -3.89 -5.11
CA GLU A 113 -3.81 -4.19 -6.43
C GLU A 113 -3.92 -5.70 -6.70
N GLU A 114 -2.98 -6.50 -6.17
CA GLU A 114 -2.97 -7.96 -6.29
C GLU A 114 -2.63 -8.63 -4.96
N ALA A 115 -3.49 -9.53 -4.50
CA ALA A 115 -3.30 -10.26 -3.24
C ALA A 115 -3.44 -11.77 -3.44
N HIS A 116 -2.45 -12.52 -2.96
CA HIS A 116 -2.44 -13.99 -2.91
C HIS A 116 -2.42 -14.43 -1.45
N MET A 117 -3.58 -14.64 -0.86
CA MET A 117 -3.72 -14.94 0.57
C MET A 117 -5.12 -15.47 0.87
N CYS A 118 -5.30 -16.01 2.08
CA CYS A 118 -6.61 -16.32 2.63
C CYS A 118 -6.97 -15.22 3.63
N ILE A 119 -8.14 -14.60 3.44
CA ILE A 119 -8.65 -13.54 4.32
C ILE A 119 -9.83 -14.11 5.13
N SER A 120 -9.74 -14.03 6.46
CA SER A 120 -10.82 -14.38 7.38
C SER A 120 -11.47 -13.11 7.92
N VAL A 121 -12.79 -13.00 7.81
CA VAL A 121 -13.59 -11.88 8.33
C VAL A 121 -14.70 -12.41 9.26
N VAL A 122 -14.32 -13.34 10.13
CA VAL A 122 -15.23 -14.01 11.07
C VAL A 122 -15.13 -13.33 12.44
N GLU A 123 -16.27 -13.06 13.06
CA GLU A 123 -16.35 -12.43 14.40
C GLU A 123 -15.58 -11.11 14.51
N THR A 124 -15.73 -10.24 13.50
CA THR A 124 -15.10 -8.92 13.47
C THR A 124 -16.13 -7.81 13.66
N ASP A 125 -15.68 -6.64 14.15
CA ASP A 125 -16.51 -5.45 14.33
C ASP A 125 -16.59 -4.59 13.06
N TYR A 126 -16.15 -5.13 11.91
CA TYR A 126 -16.20 -4.42 10.64
C TYR A 126 -17.64 -4.35 10.13
N ASP A 127 -18.05 -3.18 9.64
CA ASP A 127 -19.30 -3.00 8.90
C ASP A 127 -19.08 -3.04 7.38
N SER A 128 -17.86 -2.74 6.95
CA SER A 128 -17.43 -2.67 5.56
C SER A 128 -15.90 -2.82 5.47
N LEU A 129 -15.43 -3.44 4.40
CA LEU A 129 -14.01 -3.50 4.06
C LEU A 129 -13.80 -2.80 2.73
N ASN A 130 -13.00 -1.74 2.73
CA ASN A 130 -12.68 -0.99 1.53
C ASN A 130 -11.41 -1.54 0.88
N MET A 131 -11.58 -2.23 -0.25
CA MET A 131 -10.48 -2.74 -1.08
C MET A 131 -10.54 -2.12 -2.48
N SER A 132 -10.75 -0.81 -2.57
CA SER A 132 -11.01 -0.08 -3.82
C SER A 132 -9.93 -0.23 -4.90
N SER A 133 -8.68 -0.42 -4.51
CA SER A 133 -7.55 -0.60 -5.43
C SER A 133 -7.36 -2.04 -5.90
N LEU A 134 -8.02 -3.02 -5.28
CA LEU A 134 -7.81 -4.44 -5.53
C LEU A 134 -8.39 -4.84 -6.88
N LYS A 135 -7.52 -5.26 -7.79
CA LYS A 135 -7.87 -5.70 -9.15
C LYS A 135 -7.87 -7.21 -9.28
N LYS A 136 -7.07 -7.89 -8.45
CA LYS A 136 -6.88 -9.34 -8.53
C LYS A 136 -6.72 -9.95 -7.15
N PHE A 137 -7.57 -10.90 -6.85
CA PHE A 137 -7.50 -11.68 -5.63
C PHE A 137 -7.35 -13.17 -5.94
N ILE A 138 -6.32 -13.80 -5.38
CA ILE A 138 -6.09 -15.24 -5.49
C ILE A 138 -6.21 -15.85 -4.08
N PRO A 139 -7.32 -16.53 -3.77
CA PRO A 139 -7.47 -17.24 -2.50
C PRO A 139 -6.51 -18.42 -2.40
N CYS A 140 -6.29 -18.87 -1.17
CA CYS A 140 -5.63 -20.15 -0.89
C CYS A 140 -6.40 -21.34 -1.48
N LYS A 141 -5.76 -22.52 -1.52
CA LYS A 141 -6.31 -23.72 -2.19
C LYS A 141 -7.60 -24.28 -1.56
N SER A 142 -8.05 -23.79 -0.40
CA SER A 142 -9.42 -24.00 0.07
C SER A 142 -10.28 -22.80 -0.35
N ARG A 143 -11.44 -23.07 -0.97
CA ARG A 143 -12.43 -22.07 -1.40
C ARG A 143 -13.17 -21.45 -0.21
N GLU A 144 -12.47 -21.10 0.86
CA GLU A 144 -13.06 -20.60 2.08
C GLU A 144 -12.62 -19.15 2.29
N PHE A 145 -13.31 -18.25 1.60
CA PHE A 145 -13.67 -17.02 2.28
C PHE A 145 -14.77 -17.38 3.27
N GLN A 146 -14.44 -17.49 4.55
CA GLN A 146 -15.43 -17.72 5.60
C GLN A 146 -16.05 -16.37 5.98
N TYR A 147 -17.34 -16.18 5.65
CA TYR A 147 -18.12 -14.98 5.95
C TYR A 147 -19.15 -15.26 7.04
N ASN A 148 -19.41 -14.26 7.89
CA ASN A 148 -20.71 -14.13 8.56
C ASN A 148 -21.73 -13.54 7.56
N SER A 149 -22.99 -13.97 7.65
CA SER A 149 -24.08 -13.75 6.68
C SER A 149 -24.49 -12.29 6.39
N SER A 150 -23.79 -11.30 6.94
CA SER A 150 -24.09 -9.87 6.84
C SER A 150 -23.32 -9.14 5.71
N PHE A 151 -22.30 -9.77 5.11
CA PHE A 151 -21.37 -9.14 4.14
C PHE A 151 -21.70 -9.41 2.66
N THR A 152 -22.98 -9.43 2.29
CA THR A 152 -23.43 -9.96 0.98
C THR A 152 -23.34 -9.02 -0.22
N SER A 153 -22.92 -7.75 -0.09
CA SER A 153 -23.06 -6.79 -1.20
C SER A 153 -21.76 -6.23 -1.83
N ALA A 154 -20.57 -6.47 -1.27
CA ALA A 154 -19.36 -5.78 -1.74
C ALA A 154 -18.49 -6.54 -2.75
N PHE A 155 -18.54 -7.88 -2.80
CA PHE A 155 -17.57 -8.68 -3.59
C PHE A 155 -18.10 -9.28 -4.90
N TYR A 156 -19.42 -9.26 -5.13
CA TYR A 156 -20.00 -9.77 -6.38
C TYR A 156 -19.72 -8.87 -7.60
N SER A 157 -19.14 -7.68 -7.41
CA SER A 157 -18.83 -6.72 -8.47
C SER A 157 -17.51 -6.99 -9.20
N TYR A 158 -16.68 -7.91 -8.69
CA TYR A 158 -15.29 -8.11 -9.15
C TYR A 158 -14.99 -9.52 -9.69
N PHE A 159 -16.03 -10.34 -9.94
CA PHE A 159 -15.93 -11.65 -10.62
C PHE A 159 -16.78 -11.68 -11.89
#